data_AF-A0A1G2VT75-F1
#
_entry.id   AF-A0A1G2VT75-F1
#
_cell.length_a   1.000
_cell.length_b   1.000
_cell.length_c   1.000
_cell.angle_alpha   90.00
_cell.angle_beta   90.00
_cell.angle_gamma   90.00
#
_symmetry.space_group_name_H-M   'P 1'
#
loop_
_entity.id
_entity.type
_entity.pdbx_description
1 polymer ?
#
loop_
_entity_poly.entity_id
_entity_poly.type
_entity_poly.pdbx_seq_one_letter_code
_entity_poly.pdbx_strand_id
1 'polypeptide(L)'
;MDPTIIFSVGSFVCILAVLVLLRAKSTRFEVKPADIVVAVVPVVVFLLVTGKLQKFELGEGGVKIETAFVEASASTIEPQVTPLAGIAAEPIRLNSKMSVNELPRLIESETEGLTFSLGHGGYWGPAIAEYFVTLARQPFLKYVIIEHPDGTFFGLANARPLAEFFQQSFQAPITADHLAEWLNSSDTKALAQLPNFIGAVDAVNKETDKYQALLKMETLNVDRLPAVNEANHFVGMVDRSRLTASLLIDVAKNLNK
;
A
#
# COMPACT_ATOMS: atom_id res chain seq x y z
N MET A 1 -18.98 -33.18 23.67
CA MET A 1 -17.68 -33.08 24.37
C MET A 1 -16.88 -34.31 24.00
N ASP A 2 -15.65 -34.12 23.53
CA ASP A 2 -14.78 -35.23 23.16
C ASP A 2 -14.54 -36.13 24.40
N PRO A 3 -14.72 -37.46 24.30
CA PRO A 3 -14.58 -38.35 25.45
C PRO A 3 -13.20 -38.25 26.11
N THR A 4 -12.17 -37.92 25.33
CA THR A 4 -10.79 -37.67 25.80
C THR A 4 -10.68 -36.44 26.70
N ILE A 5 -11.46 -35.39 26.47
CA ILE A 5 -11.49 -34.17 27.31
C ILE A 5 -12.17 -34.47 28.64
N ILE A 6 -13.24 -35.26 28.63
CA ILE A 6 -13.94 -35.67 29.84
C ILE A 6 -13.01 -36.53 30.71
N PHE A 7 -12.24 -37.44 30.10
CA PHE A 7 -11.27 -38.26 30.81
C PHE A 7 -10.08 -37.46 31.37
N SER A 8 -9.55 -36.47 30.64
CA SER A 8 -8.41 -35.67 31.13
C SER A 8 -8.81 -34.73 32.26
N VAL A 9 -9.96 -34.06 32.13
CA VAL A 9 -10.52 -33.21 33.19
C VAL A 9 -10.91 -34.06 34.41
N GLY A 10 -11.52 -35.23 34.18
CA GLY A 10 -11.85 -36.18 35.26
C GLY A 10 -10.61 -36.67 36.00
N SER A 11 -9.54 -37.02 35.29
CA SER A 11 -8.26 -37.43 35.88
C SER A 11 -7.62 -36.31 36.69
N PHE A 12 -7.61 -35.08 36.17
CA PHE A 12 -7.09 -33.91 36.89
C PHE A 12 -7.86 -33.64 38.18
N VAL A 13 -9.20 -33.65 38.12
CA VAL A 13 -10.05 -33.46 39.30
C VAL A 13 -9.86 -34.60 40.30
N CYS A 14 -9.68 -35.85 39.85
CA CYS A 14 -9.35 -36.98 40.72
C CYS A 14 -7.99 -36.81 41.42
N ILE A 15 -6.95 -36.40 40.71
CA ILE A 15 -5.62 -36.16 41.29
C ILE A 15 -5.68 -35.03 42.33
N LEU A 16 -6.40 -33.95 42.03
CA LEU A 16 -6.63 -32.83 42.94
C LEU A 16 -7.42 -33.27 44.18
N ALA A 17 -8.48 -34.06 44.00
CA ALA A 17 -9.27 -34.61 45.10
C ALA A 17 -8.46 -35.53 46.01
N VAL A 18 -7.59 -36.38 45.44
CA VAL A 18 -6.67 -37.25 46.20
C VAL A 18 -5.64 -36.43 46.98
N LEU A 19 -5.08 -35.38 46.40
CA LEU A 19 -4.15 -34.46 47.08
C LEU A 19 -4.82 -33.72 48.25
N VAL A 20 -6.07 -33.28 48.07
CA VAL A 20 -6.85 -32.62 49.13
C VAL A 20 -7.22 -33.62 50.25
N LEU A 21 -7.57 -34.87 49.91
CA LEU A 21 -7.86 -35.93 50.88
C LEU A 21 -6.61 -36.34 51.67
N LEU A 22 -5.46 -36.45 51.02
CA LEU A 22 -4.17 -36.72 51.69
C LEU A 22 -3.81 -35.62 52.68
N ARG A 23 -4.14 -34.36 52.35
CA ARG A 23 -3.97 -33.21 53.25
C ARG A 23 -4.94 -33.24 54.44
N ALA A 24 -6.21 -33.55 54.21
CA ALA A 24 -7.22 -33.63 55.26
C ALA A 24 -6.87 -34.71 56.31
N LYS A 25 -6.16 -35.77 55.89
CA LYS A 25 -5.77 -36.89 56.76
C LYS A 25 -4.39 -36.74 57.40
N SER A 26 -3.55 -35.80 56.95
CA SER A 26 -2.19 -35.62 57.46
C SER A 26 -1.84 -34.14 57.63
N THR A 27 -1.89 -33.64 58.87
CA THR A 27 -1.69 -32.23 59.25
C THR A 27 -0.24 -31.73 59.17
N ARG A 28 0.70 -32.53 58.62
CA ARG A 28 2.13 -32.20 58.55
C ARG A 28 2.66 -31.89 57.14
N PHE A 29 1.79 -31.82 56.13
CA PHE A 29 2.22 -31.47 54.77
C PHE A 29 1.99 -29.98 54.51
N GLU A 30 3.08 -29.19 54.51
CA GLU A 30 3.11 -27.87 53.90
C GLU A 30 3.11 -28.05 52.37
N VAL A 31 2.08 -27.53 51.70
CA VAL A 31 2.05 -27.46 50.24
C VAL A 31 3.11 -26.46 49.83
N LYS A 32 4.23 -26.96 49.32
CA LYS A 32 5.26 -26.09 48.78
C LYS A 32 4.82 -25.64 47.39
N PRO A 33 5.23 -24.44 46.94
CA PRO A 33 4.97 -24.00 45.57
C PRO A 33 5.36 -25.05 44.51
N ALA A 34 6.36 -25.89 44.80
CA ALA A 34 6.76 -27.02 43.96
C ALA A 34 5.64 -28.06 43.72
N ASP A 35 4.79 -28.34 44.71
CA ASP A 35 3.72 -29.33 44.58
C ASP A 35 2.61 -28.85 43.62
N ILE A 36 2.38 -27.53 43.58
CA ILE A 36 1.46 -26.89 42.64
C ILE A 36 1.99 -27.01 41.21
N VAL A 37 3.30 -26.83 41.01
CA VAL A 37 3.95 -26.98 39.70
C VAL A 37 3.79 -28.42 39.19
N VAL A 38 4.03 -29.42 40.04
CA VAL A 38 3.86 -30.85 39.67
C VAL A 38 2.41 -31.18 39.28
N ALA A 39 1.42 -30.57 39.92
CA ALA A 39 0.02 -30.73 39.57
C ALA A 39 -0.36 -30.07 38.22
N VAL A 40 0.34 -29.00 37.84
CA VAL A 40 0.08 -28.25 36.60
C VAL A 40 0.76 -28.89 35.37
N VAL A 41 1.89 -29.59 35.56
CA VAL A 41 2.67 -30.22 34.47
C VAL A 41 1.82 -31.12 33.54
N PRO A 42 0.97 -32.04 34.04
CA PRO A 42 0.17 -32.91 33.16
C PRO A 42 -0.82 -32.13 32.28
N VAL A 43 -1.37 -31.02 32.80
CA VAL A 43 -2.30 -30.16 32.07
C VAL A 43 -1.58 -29.40 30.96
N VAL A 44 -0.38 -28.89 31.25
CA VAL A 44 0.46 -28.20 30.26
C VAL A 44 0.90 -29.15 29.15
N VAL A 45 1.35 -30.37 29.50
CA VAL A 45 1.73 -31.40 28.52
C VAL A 45 0.53 -31.77 27.63
N PHE A 46 -0.66 -31.91 28.20
CA PHE A 46 -1.88 -32.19 27.44
C PHE A 46 -2.26 -31.04 26.48
N LEU A 47 -2.16 -29.79 26.93
CA LEU A 47 -2.42 -28.62 26.10
C LEU A 47 -1.40 -28.43 24.97
N LEU A 48 -0.14 -28.86 25.19
CA LEU A 48 0.91 -28.92 24.18
C LEU A 48 0.62 -29.98 23.11
N VAL A 49 0.28 -31.21 23.54
CA VAL A 49 -0.02 -32.33 22.62
C VAL A 49 -1.27 -32.08 21.78
N THR A 50 -2.26 -31.36 22.33
CA THR A 50 -3.49 -31.00 21.60
C THR A 50 -3.34 -29.79 20.68
N GLY A 51 -2.13 -29.19 20.59
CA GLY A 51 -1.85 -28.03 19.75
C GLY A 51 -2.54 -26.74 20.21
N LYS A 52 -3.08 -26.72 21.44
CA LYS A 52 -3.80 -25.57 22.01
C LYS A 52 -2.89 -24.56 22.71
N LEU A 53 -1.59 -24.85 22.83
CA LEU A 53 -0.57 -23.93 23.33
C LEU A 53 0.42 -23.59 22.23
N GLN A 54 0.42 -22.33 21.77
CA GLN A 54 1.36 -21.87 20.73
C GLN A 54 2.64 -21.23 21.29
N LYS A 55 2.66 -20.69 22.53
CA LYS A 55 3.88 -20.26 23.24
C LYS A 55 3.71 -20.35 24.76
N PHE A 56 4.79 -20.73 25.45
CA PHE A 56 4.88 -20.81 26.91
C PHE A 56 6.17 -20.10 27.34
N GLU A 57 6.07 -18.97 28.05
CA GLU A 57 7.23 -18.29 28.63
C GLU A 57 7.03 -18.12 30.15
N LEU A 58 8.01 -18.60 30.92
CA LEU A 58 8.04 -18.56 32.38
C LEU A 58 8.91 -17.38 32.82
N GLY A 59 8.28 -16.29 33.26
CA GLY A 59 8.95 -15.16 33.93
C GLY A 59 8.89 -15.28 35.47
N GLU A 60 9.80 -14.56 36.16
CA GLU A 60 10.10 -14.64 37.61
C GLU A 60 8.95 -14.31 38.60
N GLY A 61 7.69 -14.19 38.15
CA GLY A 61 6.55 -13.77 38.98
C GLY A 61 5.26 -14.57 38.80
N GLY A 62 5.27 -15.71 38.11
CA GLY A 62 4.10 -16.56 37.90
C GLY A 62 3.36 -16.32 36.58
N VAL A 63 2.38 -17.19 36.31
CA VAL A 63 1.72 -17.38 35.01
C VAL A 63 0.83 -16.18 34.67
N LYS A 64 1.33 -15.28 33.82
CA LYS A 64 0.51 -14.26 33.15
C LYS A 64 -0.13 -14.87 31.91
N ILE A 65 -1.42 -15.19 32.01
CA ILE A 65 -2.24 -15.51 30.84
C ILE A 65 -2.58 -14.17 30.17
N GLU A 66 -1.86 -13.81 29.10
CA GLU A 66 -2.17 -12.67 28.26
C GLU A 66 -3.55 -12.85 27.61
N THR A 67 -4.59 -12.41 28.30
CA THR A 67 -5.93 -12.19 27.71
C THR A 67 -6.04 -10.80 27.07
N ALA A 68 -5.10 -9.89 27.35
CA ALA A 68 -5.12 -8.54 26.79
C ALA A 68 -4.64 -8.45 25.32
N PHE A 69 -3.81 -9.39 24.84
CA PHE A 69 -3.37 -9.41 23.43
C PHE A 69 -4.28 -10.21 22.49
N VAL A 70 -5.06 -11.15 23.05
CA VAL A 70 -6.02 -11.95 22.28
C VAL A 70 -7.30 -11.14 21.99
N GLU A 71 -7.68 -10.21 22.87
CA GLU A 71 -8.84 -9.33 22.63
C GLU A 71 -8.55 -8.29 21.52
N ALA A 72 -7.31 -7.82 21.40
CA ALA A 72 -6.89 -6.93 20.31
C ALA A 72 -6.79 -7.65 18.95
N SER A 73 -6.47 -8.95 18.94
CA SER A 73 -6.36 -9.77 17.72
C SER A 73 -7.64 -10.50 17.32
N ALA A 74 -8.60 -10.65 18.25
CA ALA A 74 -9.96 -11.12 17.99
C ALA A 74 -10.95 -9.99 17.72
N SER A 75 -10.59 -8.73 18.01
CA SER A 75 -11.29 -7.60 17.42
C SER A 75 -11.10 -7.72 15.91
N THR A 76 -12.20 -7.92 15.20
CA THR A 76 -12.19 -7.75 13.75
C THR A 76 -11.74 -6.31 13.57
N ILE A 77 -10.52 -6.08 13.10
CA ILE A 77 -10.15 -4.79 12.56
C ILE A 77 -11.06 -4.64 11.36
N GLU A 78 -12.26 -4.11 11.60
CA GLU A 78 -13.06 -3.53 10.53
C GLU A 78 -12.08 -2.63 9.80
N PRO A 79 -11.91 -2.80 8.48
CA PRO A 79 -11.01 -1.94 7.73
C PRO A 79 -11.44 -0.51 8.04
N GLN A 80 -10.66 0.18 8.87
CA GLN A 80 -10.79 1.61 9.07
C GLN A 80 -10.25 2.23 7.80
N VAL A 81 -11.07 2.14 6.75
CA VAL A 81 -10.82 2.82 5.51
C VAL A 81 -10.95 4.30 5.80
N THR A 82 -9.81 4.97 5.92
CA THR A 82 -9.75 6.41 6.00
C THR A 82 -9.69 6.88 4.56
N PRO A 83 -10.78 7.47 4.02
CA PRO A 83 -10.75 8.00 2.66
C PRO A 83 -9.54 8.92 2.50
N LEU A 84 -9.06 9.09 1.27
CA LEU A 84 -8.05 10.11 0.95
C LEU A 84 -8.47 11.54 1.35
N ALA A 85 -9.70 11.74 1.83
CA ALA A 85 -10.16 12.95 2.51
C ALA A 85 -9.15 13.45 3.56
N GLY A 86 -8.34 14.44 3.18
CA GLY A 86 -7.32 15.07 4.01
C GLY A 86 -5.88 14.94 3.49
N ILE A 87 -5.60 14.04 2.54
CA ILE A 87 -4.33 14.00 1.82
C ILE A 87 -4.54 14.71 0.49
N ALA A 88 -4.18 16.00 0.44
CA ALA A 88 -4.20 16.74 -0.81
C ALA A 88 -3.21 16.11 -1.78
N ALA A 89 -3.70 15.72 -2.97
CA ALA A 89 -2.83 15.44 -4.10
C ALA A 89 -1.90 16.65 -4.29
N GLU A 90 -0.61 16.38 -4.49
CA GLU A 90 0.34 17.43 -4.81
C GLU A 90 -0.01 17.97 -6.20
N PRO A 91 -0.45 19.25 -6.32
CA PRO A 91 -0.72 19.82 -7.62
C PRO A 91 0.60 19.91 -8.36
N ILE A 92 0.65 19.32 -9.55
CA ILE A 92 1.81 19.45 -10.43
C ILE A 92 1.55 20.60 -11.41
N ARG A 93 2.61 21.33 -11.78
CA ARG A 93 2.51 22.39 -12.79
C ARG A 93 2.37 21.75 -14.16
N LEU A 94 1.14 21.75 -14.67
CA LEU A 94 0.81 21.24 -15.99
C LEU A 94 0.81 22.35 -17.00
N ASN A 95 1.38 22.09 -18.17
CA ASN A 95 1.12 22.88 -19.35
C ASN A 95 0.88 21.94 -20.54
N SER A 96 -0.07 22.29 -21.40
CA SER A 96 -0.30 21.58 -22.65
C SER A 96 0.90 21.73 -23.58
N LYS A 97 1.16 20.71 -24.40
CA LYS A 97 2.11 20.87 -25.51
C LYS A 97 1.62 21.99 -26.43
N MET A 98 2.47 23.00 -26.64
CA MET A 98 2.23 24.11 -27.57
C MET A 98 3.11 23.98 -28.84
N SER A 99 3.29 25.09 -29.56
CA SER A 99 4.31 25.22 -30.61
C SER A 99 5.71 25.28 -30.00
N VAL A 100 6.72 24.75 -30.70
CA VAL A 100 8.14 24.72 -30.27
C VAL A 100 8.66 26.10 -29.84
N ASN A 101 8.16 27.18 -30.45
CA ASN A 101 8.52 28.55 -30.10
C ASN A 101 8.15 28.96 -28.65
N GLU A 102 7.26 28.20 -28.00
CA GLU A 102 6.79 28.42 -26.63
C GLU A 102 7.64 27.66 -25.58
N LEU A 103 8.63 26.87 -26.00
CA LEU A 103 9.54 26.15 -25.10
C LEU A 103 10.19 27.04 -24.02
N PRO A 104 10.66 28.28 -24.33
CA PRO A 104 11.21 29.15 -23.29
C PRO A 104 10.23 29.43 -22.15
N ARG A 105 8.94 29.63 -22.45
CA ARG A 105 7.90 29.86 -21.43
C ARG A 105 7.70 28.64 -20.54
N LEU A 106 7.75 27.44 -21.13
CA LEU A 106 7.60 26.18 -20.38
C LEU A 106 8.78 25.91 -19.43
N ILE A 107 9.97 26.40 -19.80
CA ILE A 107 11.16 26.36 -18.96
C ILE A 107 11.04 27.38 -17.83
N GLU A 108 10.66 28.62 -18.14
CA GLU A 108 10.45 29.68 -17.15
C GLU A 108 9.37 29.31 -16.12
N SER A 109 8.32 28.60 -16.54
CA SER A 109 7.25 28.14 -15.64
C SER A 109 7.58 26.86 -14.87
N GLU A 110 8.74 26.25 -15.11
CA GLU A 110 9.18 24.97 -14.52
C GLU A 110 8.12 23.86 -14.68
N THR A 111 7.67 23.65 -15.92
CA THR A 111 6.58 22.72 -16.22
C THR A 111 6.91 21.28 -15.80
N GLU A 112 6.23 20.76 -14.79
CA GLU A 112 6.48 19.41 -14.26
C GLU A 112 5.83 18.31 -15.10
N GLY A 113 4.71 18.62 -15.76
CA GLY A 113 3.97 17.69 -16.60
C GLY A 113 3.56 18.30 -17.93
N LEU A 114 3.81 17.57 -19.02
CA LEU A 114 3.33 17.92 -20.35
C LEU A 114 2.05 17.17 -20.68
N THR A 115 0.99 17.90 -21.00
CA THR A 115 -0.31 17.30 -21.35
C THR A 115 -0.48 17.14 -22.85
N PHE A 116 -0.97 15.97 -23.25
CA PHE A 116 -1.36 15.60 -24.61
C PHE A 116 -2.82 15.11 -24.64
N SER A 117 -3.57 15.51 -25.67
CA SER A 117 -4.95 15.09 -25.90
C SER A 117 -4.99 14.03 -26.99
N LEU A 118 -5.59 12.88 -26.71
CA LEU A 118 -5.86 11.85 -27.72
C LEU A 118 -6.70 12.42 -28.86
N GLY A 119 -6.45 11.96 -30.08
CA GLY A 119 -7.25 12.31 -31.25
C GLY A 119 -7.04 13.74 -31.77
N HIS A 120 -6.03 14.48 -31.26
CA HIS A 120 -5.79 15.86 -31.68
C HIS A 120 -5.48 16.00 -33.18
N GLY A 121 -4.84 15.00 -33.79
CA GLY A 121 -4.52 14.94 -35.22
C GLY A 121 -3.38 15.87 -35.68
N GLY A 122 -2.92 16.79 -34.84
CA GLY A 122 -1.86 17.77 -35.14
C GLY A 122 -0.48 17.44 -34.55
N TYR A 123 -0.31 16.29 -33.89
CA TYR A 123 1.00 15.94 -33.33
C TYR A 123 1.99 15.54 -34.40
N TRP A 124 3.22 16.04 -34.27
CA TRP A 124 4.31 15.77 -35.19
C TRP A 124 5.53 15.28 -34.40
N GLY A 125 6.06 14.12 -34.77
CA GLY A 125 7.10 13.41 -34.02
C GLY A 125 8.37 14.22 -33.79
N PRO A 126 8.95 14.90 -34.79
CA PRO A 126 10.13 15.72 -34.59
C PRO A 126 9.92 16.88 -33.60
N ALA A 127 8.74 17.50 -33.59
CA ALA A 127 8.41 18.49 -32.57
C ALA A 127 8.30 17.85 -31.18
N ILE A 128 7.69 16.67 -31.04
CA ILE A 128 7.69 15.93 -29.77
C ILE A 128 9.13 15.63 -29.33
N ALA A 129 9.97 15.12 -30.22
CA ALA A 129 11.38 14.84 -29.90
C ALA A 129 12.10 16.10 -29.39
N GLU A 130 11.94 17.23 -30.07
CA GLU A 130 12.54 18.51 -29.66
C GLU A 130 12.09 18.96 -28.27
N TYR A 131 10.80 18.84 -27.97
CA TYR A 131 10.25 19.10 -26.63
C TYR A 131 10.93 18.25 -25.57
N PHE A 132 11.03 16.94 -25.77
CA PHE A 132 11.61 16.03 -24.79
C PHE A 132 13.13 16.24 -24.67
N VAL A 133 13.86 16.43 -25.76
CA VAL A 133 15.29 16.74 -25.72
C VAL A 133 15.57 18.04 -24.95
N THR A 134 14.69 19.04 -25.09
CA THR A 134 14.87 20.34 -24.45
C THR A 134 14.48 20.31 -22.98
N LEU A 135 13.31 19.76 -22.65
CA LEU A 135 12.74 19.79 -21.31
C LEU A 135 13.26 18.65 -20.42
N ALA A 136 13.66 17.50 -20.97
CA ALA A 136 14.23 16.41 -20.16
C ALA A 136 15.64 16.71 -19.64
N ARG A 137 16.33 17.72 -20.22
CA ARG A 137 17.58 18.26 -19.66
C ARG A 137 17.34 19.03 -18.36
N GLN A 138 16.10 19.43 -18.12
CA GLN A 138 15.72 20.17 -16.94
C GLN A 138 15.24 19.23 -15.83
N PRO A 139 15.57 19.49 -14.56
CA PRO A 139 15.19 18.60 -13.46
C PRO A 139 13.69 18.59 -13.16
N PHE A 140 12.94 19.60 -13.62
CA PHE A 140 11.54 19.79 -13.28
C PHE A 140 10.58 18.89 -14.10
N LEU A 141 10.89 18.56 -15.36
CA LEU A 141 9.99 17.74 -16.18
C LEU A 141 10.02 16.29 -15.69
N LYS A 142 8.87 15.81 -15.22
CA LYS A 142 8.71 14.47 -14.64
C LYS A 142 7.72 13.62 -15.41
N TYR A 143 6.65 14.22 -15.92
CA TYR A 143 5.48 13.47 -16.37
C TYR A 143 5.00 13.87 -17.76
N VAL A 144 4.38 12.89 -18.42
CA VAL A 144 3.59 13.06 -19.63
C VAL A 144 2.19 12.62 -19.27
N ILE A 145 1.25 13.56 -19.33
CA ILE A 145 -0.15 13.32 -19.00
C ILE A 145 -0.89 13.18 -20.33
N ILE A 146 -1.66 12.12 -20.47
CA ILE A 146 -2.46 11.85 -21.65
C ILE A 146 -3.92 11.93 -21.22
N GLU A 147 -4.69 12.72 -21.96
CA GLU A 147 -6.10 12.98 -21.72
C GLU A 147 -6.93 12.56 -22.93
N HIS A 148 -8.17 12.15 -22.68
CA HIS A 148 -9.17 12.00 -23.71
C HIS A 148 -9.62 13.39 -24.24
N PRO A 149 -10.28 13.45 -25.41
CA PRO A 149 -10.77 14.73 -25.96
C PRO A 149 -11.72 15.51 -25.05
N ASP A 150 -12.37 14.84 -24.11
CA ASP A 150 -13.27 15.44 -23.12
C ASP A 150 -12.54 15.97 -21.87
N GLY A 151 -11.20 15.85 -21.82
CA GLY A 151 -10.36 16.26 -20.69
C GLY A 151 -10.25 15.20 -19.58
N THR A 152 -10.86 14.04 -19.75
CA THR A 152 -10.72 12.95 -18.77
C THR A 152 -9.34 12.32 -18.86
N PHE A 153 -8.79 11.94 -17.71
CA PHE A 153 -7.47 11.34 -17.61
C PHE A 153 -7.46 9.96 -18.26
N PHE A 154 -6.57 9.74 -19.24
CA PHE A 154 -6.35 8.43 -19.83
C PHE A 154 -5.19 7.70 -19.12
N GLY A 155 -4.09 8.41 -18.91
CA GLY A 155 -2.92 7.83 -18.26
C GLY A 155 -1.74 8.79 -18.16
N LEU A 156 -0.72 8.33 -17.45
CA LEU A 156 0.50 9.06 -17.19
C LEU A 156 1.71 8.17 -17.50
N ALA A 157 2.73 8.76 -18.12
CA ALA A 157 4.03 8.12 -18.30
C ALA A 157 5.14 9.00 -17.73
N ASN A 158 6.29 8.39 -17.43
CA ASN A 158 7.47 9.14 -17.00
C ASN A 158 8.16 9.79 -18.21
N ALA A 159 8.41 11.10 -18.12
CA ALA A 159 8.99 11.87 -19.22
C ALA A 159 10.47 11.51 -19.48
N ARG A 160 11.23 11.12 -18.45
CA ARG A 160 12.68 10.87 -18.58
C ARG A 160 13.01 9.60 -19.38
N PRO A 161 12.49 8.40 -19.03
CA PRO A 161 12.72 7.20 -19.84
C PRO A 161 12.28 7.38 -21.29
N LEU A 162 11.18 8.11 -21.49
CA LEU A 162 10.67 8.40 -22.82
C LEU A 162 11.62 9.32 -23.61
N ALA A 163 12.19 10.34 -22.97
CA ALA A 163 13.21 11.19 -23.58
C ALA A 163 14.49 10.41 -23.92
N GLU A 164 14.90 9.47 -23.08
CA GLU A 164 16.05 8.60 -23.33
C GLU A 164 15.84 7.73 -24.57
N PHE A 165 14.65 7.15 -24.74
CA PHE A 165 14.30 6.41 -25.95
C PHE A 165 14.39 7.29 -27.22
N PHE A 166 13.95 8.53 -27.15
CA PHE A 166 14.01 9.43 -28.32
C PHE A 166 15.44 9.86 -28.67
N GLN A 167 16.36 9.87 -27.69
CA GLN A 167 17.76 10.19 -27.92
C GLN A 167 18.57 8.99 -28.47
N GLN A 168 18.10 7.76 -28.25
CA GLN A 168 18.73 6.53 -28.76
C GLN A 168 18.29 6.24 -30.20
N SER A 169 18.67 7.12 -31.13
CA SER A 169 18.11 7.23 -32.49
C SER A 169 18.26 6.02 -33.42
N PHE A 170 18.98 4.95 -33.06
CA PHE A 170 19.27 3.85 -33.98
C PHE A 170 18.63 2.49 -33.64
N GLN A 171 18.10 2.26 -32.43
CA GLN A 171 17.47 0.98 -32.03
C GLN A 171 16.38 1.12 -30.96
N ALA A 172 15.87 2.33 -30.71
CA ALA A 172 14.83 2.50 -29.71
C ALA A 172 13.54 1.77 -30.12
N PRO A 173 12.92 0.98 -29.23
CA PRO A 173 11.66 0.28 -29.52
C PRO A 173 10.49 1.26 -29.74
N ILE A 174 10.62 2.50 -29.27
CA ILE A 174 9.61 3.56 -29.38
C ILE A 174 10.32 4.84 -29.84
N THR A 175 9.80 5.46 -30.91
CA THR A 175 10.30 6.75 -31.42
C THR A 175 9.25 7.84 -31.21
N ALA A 176 9.66 9.10 -31.38
CA ALA A 176 8.72 10.22 -31.26
C ALA A 176 7.65 10.22 -32.35
N ASP A 177 7.94 9.66 -33.53
CA ASP A 177 6.96 9.47 -34.60
C ASP A 177 5.89 8.44 -34.22
N HIS A 178 6.29 7.31 -33.63
CA HIS A 178 5.34 6.33 -33.10
C HIS A 178 4.44 6.96 -32.03
N LEU A 179 5.00 7.73 -31.10
CA LEU A 179 4.20 8.42 -30.08
C LEU A 179 3.22 9.42 -30.71
N ALA A 180 3.65 10.21 -31.70
CA ALA A 180 2.77 11.13 -32.41
C ALA A 180 1.63 10.39 -33.12
N GLU A 181 1.94 9.28 -33.79
CA GLU A 181 0.96 8.43 -34.45
C GLU A 181 -0.06 7.89 -33.45
N TRP A 182 0.38 7.29 -32.33
CA TRP A 182 -0.52 6.73 -31.32
C TRP A 182 -1.40 7.79 -30.67
N LEU A 183 -0.87 8.98 -30.40
CA LEU A 183 -1.65 10.10 -29.86
C LEU A 183 -2.69 10.61 -30.87
N ASN A 184 -2.31 10.74 -32.14
CA ASN A 184 -3.21 11.23 -33.19
C ASN A 184 -4.31 10.21 -33.53
N SER A 185 -3.98 8.92 -33.58
CA SER A 185 -4.93 7.84 -33.89
C SER A 185 -5.72 7.34 -32.68
N SER A 186 -5.40 7.86 -31.47
CA SER A 186 -5.95 7.37 -30.21
C SER A 186 -5.69 5.88 -29.97
N ASP A 187 -4.50 5.39 -30.32
CA ASP A 187 -4.10 4.00 -30.07
C ASP A 187 -3.77 3.80 -28.58
N THR A 188 -4.82 3.62 -27.79
CA THR A 188 -4.73 3.43 -26.34
C THR A 188 -3.98 2.15 -25.96
N LYS A 189 -3.98 1.13 -26.82
CA LYS A 189 -3.28 -0.14 -26.56
C LYS A 189 -1.78 0.05 -26.66
N ALA A 190 -1.31 0.76 -27.68
CA ALA A 190 0.11 1.07 -27.83
C ALA A 190 0.59 2.03 -26.73
N LEU A 191 -0.21 3.05 -26.40
CA LEU A 191 0.14 3.99 -25.32
C LEU A 191 0.24 3.33 -23.95
N ALA A 192 -0.57 2.30 -23.68
CA ALA A 192 -0.49 1.54 -22.43
C ALA A 192 0.81 0.74 -22.27
N GLN A 193 1.59 0.58 -23.35
CA GLN A 193 2.89 -0.10 -23.33
C GLN A 193 4.07 0.86 -23.08
N LEU A 194 3.79 2.15 -22.88
CA LEU A 194 4.83 3.12 -22.55
C LEU A 194 5.54 2.73 -21.22
N PRO A 195 6.84 3.05 -21.10
CA PRO A 195 7.60 2.75 -19.89
C PRO A 195 6.97 3.45 -18.68
N ASN A 196 6.76 2.68 -17.61
CA ASN A 196 6.17 3.16 -16.35
C ASN A 196 4.82 3.88 -16.58
N PHE A 197 4.02 3.38 -17.53
CA PHE A 197 2.68 3.88 -17.77
C PHE A 197 1.76 3.50 -16.61
N ILE A 198 1.00 4.48 -16.12
CA ILE A 198 -0.05 4.30 -15.12
C ILE A 198 -1.36 4.76 -15.75
N GLY A 199 -2.27 3.82 -15.98
CA GLY A 199 -3.55 4.10 -16.61
C GLY A 199 -4.58 4.69 -15.64
N ALA A 200 -5.69 5.20 -16.18
CA ALA A 200 -6.80 5.73 -15.40
C ALA A 200 -7.38 4.74 -14.37
N VAL A 201 -7.34 3.43 -14.65
CA VAL A 201 -7.81 2.37 -13.73
C VAL A 201 -6.97 2.29 -12.45
N ASP A 202 -5.71 2.69 -12.53
CA ASP A 202 -4.76 2.69 -11.42
C ASP A 202 -4.69 4.03 -10.71
N ALA A 203 -5.34 5.07 -11.26
CA ALA A 203 -5.47 6.34 -10.59
C ALA A 203 -6.24 6.22 -9.27
N VAL A 204 -6.00 7.18 -8.39
CA VAL A 204 -6.69 7.31 -7.10
C VAL A 204 -7.63 8.51 -7.13
N ASN A 205 -8.78 8.37 -6.49
CA ASN A 205 -9.76 9.44 -6.34
C ASN A 205 -10.06 9.65 -4.85
N LYS A 206 -10.92 10.62 -4.51
CA LYS A 206 -11.27 10.91 -3.10
C LYS A 206 -11.88 9.72 -2.34
N GLU A 207 -12.51 8.81 -3.05
CA GLU A 207 -13.14 7.61 -2.50
C GLU A 207 -12.14 6.47 -2.29
N THR A 208 -10.96 6.57 -2.91
CA THR A 208 -9.90 5.59 -2.72
C THR A 208 -9.35 5.71 -1.31
N ASP A 209 -9.33 4.59 -0.61
CA ASP A 209 -8.77 4.50 0.73
C ASP A 209 -7.23 4.50 0.71
N LYS A 210 -6.61 4.99 1.80
CA LYS A 210 -5.14 5.08 1.92
C LYS A 210 -4.45 3.72 1.82
N TYR A 211 -5.03 2.66 2.39
CA TYR A 211 -4.48 1.32 2.26
C TYR A 211 -4.55 0.84 0.81
N GLN A 212 -5.68 1.07 0.13
CA GLN A 212 -5.82 0.72 -1.30
C GLN A 212 -4.83 1.49 -2.18
N ALA A 213 -4.60 2.77 -1.91
CA ALA A 213 -3.60 3.57 -2.62
C ALA A 213 -2.17 3.02 -2.43
N LEU A 214 -1.79 2.66 -1.19
CA LEU A 214 -0.49 2.06 -0.91
C LEU A 214 -0.34 0.67 -1.53
N LEU A 215 -1.40 -0.13 -1.53
CA LEU A 215 -1.41 -1.45 -2.17
C LEU A 215 -1.24 -1.33 -3.69
N LYS A 216 -1.92 -0.36 -4.34
CA LYS A 216 -1.72 -0.04 -5.76
C LYS A 216 -0.27 0.38 -6.04
N MET A 217 0.29 1.28 -5.23
CA MET A 217 1.69 1.71 -5.32
C MET A 217 2.65 0.52 -5.25
N GLU A 218 2.42 -0.41 -4.33
CA GLU A 218 3.25 -1.60 -4.19
C GLU A 218 3.11 -2.56 -5.37
N THR A 219 1.88 -2.83 -5.80
CA THR A 219 1.59 -3.72 -6.93
C THR A 219 2.21 -3.22 -8.23
N LEU A 220 2.18 -1.90 -8.45
CA LEU A 220 2.76 -1.25 -9.61
C LEU A 220 4.25 -0.94 -9.44
N ASN A 221 4.81 -1.17 -8.25
CA ASN A 221 6.18 -0.81 -7.87
C ASN A 221 6.50 0.67 -8.16
N VAL A 222 5.63 1.57 -7.73
CA VAL A 222 5.76 3.04 -7.89
C VAL A 222 5.61 3.77 -6.57
N ASP A 223 6.33 4.88 -6.41
CA ASP A 223 6.22 5.71 -5.21
C ASP A 223 5.09 6.76 -5.30
N ARG A 224 4.51 6.93 -6.50
CA ARG A 224 3.52 7.97 -6.77
C ARG A 224 2.40 7.46 -7.68
N LEU A 225 1.17 7.87 -7.38
CA LEU A 225 -0.01 7.56 -8.19
C LEU A 225 -0.68 8.85 -8.70
N PRO A 226 -1.24 8.84 -9.93
CA PRO A 226 -2.04 9.95 -10.42
C PRO A 226 -3.33 10.05 -9.61
N ALA A 227 -3.71 11.27 -9.26
CA ALA A 227 -4.96 11.60 -8.59
C ALA A 227 -5.94 12.21 -9.59
N VAL A 228 -7.20 11.79 -9.52
CA VAL A 228 -8.30 12.35 -10.33
C VAL A 228 -9.41 12.93 -9.45
N ASN A 229 -10.14 13.90 -10.00
CA ASN A 229 -11.35 14.44 -9.37
C ASN A 229 -12.60 13.61 -9.69
N GLU A 230 -13.76 14.07 -9.23
CA GLU A 230 -15.08 13.43 -9.47
C GLU A 230 -15.47 13.38 -10.96
N ALA A 231 -14.91 14.27 -11.78
CA ALA A 231 -15.07 14.27 -13.24
C ALA A 231 -14.01 13.42 -13.95
N ASN A 232 -13.19 12.65 -13.23
CA ASN A 232 -12.05 11.89 -13.76
C ASN A 232 -10.96 12.74 -14.45
N HIS A 233 -10.88 14.04 -14.15
CA HIS A 233 -9.77 14.87 -14.63
C HIS A 233 -8.59 14.72 -13.68
N PHE A 234 -7.38 14.72 -14.25
CA PHE A 234 -6.16 14.67 -13.46
C PHE A 234 -5.99 15.95 -12.62
N VAL A 235 -5.69 15.80 -11.32
CA VAL A 235 -5.54 16.92 -10.38
C VAL A 235 -4.20 16.97 -9.67
N GLY A 236 -3.38 15.93 -9.79
CA GLY A 236 -2.07 15.90 -9.15
C GLY A 236 -1.54 14.50 -8.90
N MET A 237 -0.52 14.41 -8.06
CA MET A 237 0.10 13.14 -7.67
C MET A 237 -0.08 12.88 -6.18
N VAL A 238 -0.32 11.63 -5.81
CA VAL A 238 -0.26 11.18 -4.42
C VAL A 238 1.07 10.48 -4.20
N ASP A 239 1.79 10.85 -3.14
CA ASP A 239 3.12 10.32 -2.81
C ASP A 239 3.04 9.34 -1.63
N ARG A 240 3.72 8.20 -1.77
CA ARG A 240 3.80 7.13 -0.77
C ARG A 240 4.25 7.66 0.59
N SER A 241 5.26 8.53 0.62
CA SER A 241 5.80 9.08 1.87
C SER A 241 4.75 9.88 2.65
N ARG A 242 3.93 10.66 1.95
CA ARG A 242 2.83 11.45 2.54
C ARG A 242 1.69 10.55 3.02
N LEU A 243 1.36 9.50 2.26
CA LEU A 243 0.35 8.51 2.66
C LEU A 243 0.76 7.80 3.95
N THR A 244 1.99 7.29 4.01
CA THR A 244 2.51 6.60 5.19
C THR A 244 2.58 7.52 6.41
N ALA A 245 3.07 8.76 6.24
CA ALA A 245 3.09 9.74 7.32
C ALA A 245 1.69 10.04 7.85
N SER A 246 0.70 10.19 6.96
CA SER A 246 -0.68 10.39 7.37
C SER A 246 -1.26 9.20 8.13
N LEU A 247 -0.97 7.96 7.71
CA LEU A 247 -1.43 6.76 8.43
C LEU A 247 -0.83 6.67 9.84
N LEU A 248 0.46 6.98 9.98
CA LEU A 248 1.11 7.03 11.31
C LEU A 248 0.46 8.07 12.22
N ILE A 249 0.10 9.24 11.68
CA ILE A 249 -0.61 10.29 12.43
C ILE A 249 -2.01 9.81 12.84
N ASP A 250 -2.73 9.13 11.95
CA ASP A 250 -4.08 8.63 12.24
C ASP A 250 -4.05 7.53 13.33
N VAL A 251 -3.08 6.61 13.25
CA VAL A 251 -2.83 5.59 14.29
C VAL A 251 -2.47 6.25 15.62
N ALA A 252 -1.56 7.22 15.62
CA ALA A 252 -1.16 7.93 16.83
C ALA A 252 -2.33 8.69 17.48
N LYS A 253 -3.25 9.25 16.69
CA LYS A 253 -4.47 9.91 17.21
C LYS A 253 -5.43 8.91 17.85
N ASN A 254 -5.57 7.72 17.27
CA ASN A 254 -6.46 6.69 17.80
C ASN A 254 -5.92 6.03 19.07
N LEU A 255 -4.59 5.95 19.24
CA LEU A 255 -3.96 5.45 20.48
C LEU A 255 -4.01 6.43 21.66
N ASN A 256 -4.26 7.72 21.40
CA ASN A 256 -4.34 8.78 22.43
C ASN A 256 -5.79 9.09 22.87
N LYS A 257 -6.77 8.30 22.42
CA LYS A 257 -8.17 8.34 22.88
C LYS A 257 -8.44 7.19 23.83
#